data_AF-A0A076MHT6-F1
#
_entry.id   AF-A0A076MHT6-F1
#
_cell.length_a   1.000
_cell.length_b   1.000
_cell.length_c   1.000
_cell.angle_alpha   90.00
_cell.angle_beta   90.00
_cell.angle_gamma   90.00
#
_symmetry.space_group_name_H-M   'P 1'
#
loop_
_entity.id
_entity.type
_entity.pdbx_description
1 polymer ?
#
loop_
_entity_poly.entity_id
_entity_poly.type
_entity_poly.pdbx_seq_one_letter_code
_entity_poly.pdbx_strand_id
1 'polypeptide(L)'
;MNDNLPGGGAYPGDEALLADLGRVLAAVDPPPDGLVERVQFALELENLDFEIAQWERADPALAGVRSITDEGTITFTVSDLTVMINLTRVGHCHRIDGWLVPAAAHGVEVRVAEHGSSSTVADEGGRFVLDDVPRGTTQIVISVGGASSRRTVVTPAVVL
;
A
#
# COMPACT_ATOMS: atom_id res chain seq x y z
N MET A 1 -51.80 -21.01 3.36
CA MET A 1 -52.20 -19.82 4.14
C MET A 1 -50.99 -18.89 4.14
N ASN A 2 -51.02 -17.94 3.20
CA ASN A 2 -50.16 -16.77 2.97
C ASN A 2 -48.65 -16.83 3.22
N ASP A 3 -47.95 -17.02 2.10
CA ASP A 3 -46.69 -16.35 1.75
C ASP A 3 -46.87 -14.83 1.75
N ASN A 4 -46.09 -14.09 2.56
CA ASN A 4 -45.80 -12.67 2.32
C ASN A 4 -44.57 -12.21 3.13
N LEU A 5 -43.37 -12.59 2.69
CA LEU A 5 -42.16 -11.88 3.07
C LEU A 5 -42.18 -10.52 2.34
N PRO A 6 -42.14 -9.36 3.03
CA PRO A 6 -42.06 -8.08 2.34
C PRO A 6 -40.75 -8.04 1.55
N GLY A 7 -40.87 -7.84 0.23
CA GLY A 7 -39.73 -7.73 -0.67
C GLY A 7 -38.74 -6.66 -0.21
N GLY A 8 -37.45 -6.94 -0.37
CA GLY A 8 -36.33 -6.03 -0.04
C GLY A 8 -36.29 -4.78 -0.93
N GLY A 9 -37.30 -3.94 -0.83
CA GLY A 9 -37.32 -2.59 -1.38
C GLY A 9 -37.00 -1.58 -0.27
N ALA A 10 -36.15 -0.60 -0.58
CA ALA A 10 -35.84 0.51 0.31
C ALA A 10 -37.12 1.16 0.84
N TYR A 11 -37.22 1.31 2.15
CA TYR A 11 -38.37 1.92 2.79
C TYR A 11 -38.33 3.45 2.56
N PRO A 12 -39.50 4.11 2.46
CA PRO A 12 -39.55 5.56 2.40
C PRO A 12 -38.91 6.16 3.66
N GLY A 13 -37.74 6.78 3.49
CA GLY A 13 -36.93 7.33 4.59
C GLY A 13 -35.52 6.75 4.69
N ASP A 14 -35.24 5.61 4.07
CA ASP A 14 -33.90 4.98 4.10
C ASP A 14 -32.83 5.91 3.50
N GLU A 15 -33.15 6.60 2.41
CA GLU A 15 -32.22 7.54 1.77
C GLU A 15 -31.89 8.74 2.68
N ALA A 16 -32.88 9.25 3.41
CA ALA A 16 -32.67 10.35 4.36
C ALA A 16 -31.81 9.87 5.55
N LEU A 17 -32.08 8.66 6.06
CA LEU A 17 -31.30 8.06 7.14
C LEU A 17 -29.85 7.79 6.70
N LEU A 18 -29.63 7.26 5.50
CA LEU A 18 -28.29 7.04 4.95
C LEU A 18 -27.55 8.36 4.70
N ALA A 19 -28.23 9.41 4.24
CA ALA A 19 -27.66 10.73 4.10
C ALA A 19 -27.25 11.33 5.46
N ASP A 20 -28.07 11.16 6.49
CA ASP A 20 -27.76 11.60 7.86
C ASP A 20 -26.55 10.85 8.43
N LEU A 21 -26.51 9.53 8.25
CA LEU A 21 -25.37 8.71 8.64
C LEU A 21 -24.09 9.13 7.91
N GLY A 22 -24.19 9.42 6.60
CA GLY A 22 -23.07 9.92 5.80
C GLY A 22 -22.51 11.23 6.32
N ARG A 23 -23.38 12.16 6.76
CA ARG A 23 -22.95 13.43 7.38
C ARG A 23 -22.22 13.22 8.71
N VAL A 24 -22.71 12.30 9.54
CA VAL A 24 -22.04 11.95 10.81
C VAL A 24 -20.68 11.31 10.55
N LEU A 25 -20.60 10.35 9.63
CA LEU A 25 -19.34 9.71 9.27
C LEU A 25 -18.33 10.71 8.71
N ALA A 26 -18.74 11.61 7.83
CA ALA A 26 -17.85 12.65 7.30
C ALA A 26 -17.28 13.58 8.39
N ALA A 27 -17.99 13.75 9.51
CA ALA A 27 -17.51 14.56 10.63
C ALA A 27 -16.66 13.77 11.64
N VAL A 28 -16.98 12.50 11.86
CA VAL A 28 -16.33 11.66 12.89
C VAL A 28 -15.13 10.90 12.34
N ASP A 29 -15.20 10.45 11.08
CA ASP A 29 -14.18 9.70 10.36
C ASP A 29 -14.03 10.24 8.93
N PRO A 30 -13.56 11.49 8.77
CA PRO A 30 -13.27 12.03 7.46
C PRO A 30 -12.18 11.18 6.77
N PRO A 31 -12.23 11.05 5.43
CA PRO A 31 -11.14 10.41 4.71
C PRO A 31 -9.82 11.11 5.05
N PRO A 32 -8.72 10.35 5.26
CA PRO A 32 -7.45 10.95 5.63
C PRO A 32 -6.98 11.95 4.57
N ASP A 33 -6.31 13.01 5.01
CA ASP A 33 -5.68 13.97 4.10
C ASP A 33 -4.78 13.26 3.09
N GLY A 34 -4.76 13.74 1.85
CA GLY A 34 -3.94 13.17 0.79
C GLY A 34 -4.43 11.80 0.27
N LEU A 35 -5.61 11.30 0.67
CA LEU A 35 -6.10 9.99 0.22
C LEU A 35 -6.31 9.96 -1.30
N VAL A 36 -6.89 11.01 -1.86
CA VAL A 36 -7.19 11.09 -3.30
C VAL A 36 -5.90 11.06 -4.11
N GLU A 37 -4.92 11.86 -3.70
CA GLU A 37 -3.60 11.97 -4.31
C GLU A 37 -2.85 10.63 -4.23
N ARG A 38 -2.90 9.94 -3.08
CA ARG A 38 -2.31 8.61 -2.92
C ARG A 38 -2.95 7.56 -3.82
N VAL A 39 -4.28 7.58 -3.95
CA VAL A 39 -5.00 6.65 -4.84
C VAL A 39 -4.67 6.95 -6.30
N GLN A 40 -4.63 8.22 -6.70
CA GLN A 40 -4.24 8.62 -8.05
C GLN A 40 -2.80 8.18 -8.37
N PHE A 41 -1.85 8.46 -7.48
CA PHE A 41 -0.46 8.02 -7.61
C PHE A 41 -0.32 6.50 -7.74
N ALA A 42 -1.12 5.74 -6.99
CA ALA A 42 -1.16 4.29 -7.10
C ALA A 42 -1.77 3.80 -8.42
N LEU A 43 -2.71 4.55 -9.01
CA LEU A 43 -3.35 4.24 -10.29
C LEU A 43 -2.55 4.70 -11.52
N GLU A 44 -1.56 5.59 -11.36
CA GLU A 44 -0.67 6.06 -12.44
C GLU A 44 0.24 4.96 -13.04
N LEU A 45 0.09 3.71 -12.62
CA LEU A 45 0.78 2.56 -13.22
C LEU A 45 0.16 2.26 -14.59
N GLU A 46 0.86 2.64 -15.67
CA GLU A 46 0.46 2.27 -17.03
C GLU A 46 0.65 0.76 -17.27
N ASN A 47 -0.40 0.07 -17.74
CA ASN A 47 -0.38 -1.25 -18.39
C ASN A 47 0.17 -2.46 -17.61
N LEU A 48 -0.35 -2.82 -16.42
CA LEU A 48 0.09 -4.06 -15.77
C LEU A 48 -1.07 -4.83 -15.10
N ASP A 49 -1.16 -6.13 -15.39
CA ASP A 49 -1.74 -7.11 -14.47
C ASP A 49 -0.84 -7.14 -13.22
N PHE A 50 -1.07 -6.23 -12.27
CA PHE A 50 -0.31 -6.16 -11.04
C PHE A 50 -1.10 -6.71 -9.86
N GLU A 51 -0.40 -7.43 -9.00
CA GLU A 51 -0.98 -7.91 -7.75
C GLU A 51 -0.62 -6.97 -6.60
N ILE A 52 -1.64 -6.58 -5.83
CA ILE A 52 -1.52 -5.61 -4.75
C ILE A 52 -1.17 -6.31 -3.45
N ALA A 53 -0.10 -5.81 -2.80
CA ALA A 53 0.28 -6.29 -1.48
C ALA A 53 -0.70 -5.94 -0.38
N GLN A 54 -1.09 -6.97 0.36
CA GLN A 54 -1.82 -6.79 1.60
C GLN A 54 -0.80 -6.46 2.69
N TRP A 55 -1.07 -5.38 3.42
CA TRP A 55 -0.32 -5.01 4.60
C TRP A 55 -0.84 -5.84 5.79
N GLU A 56 -0.03 -6.75 6.30
CA GLU A 56 -0.32 -7.42 7.57
C GLU A 56 0.27 -6.58 8.71
N ARG A 57 -0.61 -6.01 9.54
CA ARG A 57 -0.22 -5.31 10.78
C ARG A 57 0.24 -6.34 11.80
N ALA A 58 1.50 -6.25 12.26
CA ALA A 58 1.97 -7.02 13.41
C ALA A 58 1.26 -6.54 14.70
N ASP A 59 0.57 -7.48 15.35
CA ASP A 59 -0.04 -7.51 16.70
C ASP A 59 -0.77 -6.26 17.30
N PRO A 60 -2.01 -6.43 17.82
CA PRO A 60 -2.79 -5.37 18.48
C PRO A 60 -2.25 -4.94 19.87
N ALA A 61 -1.11 -5.45 20.33
CA ALA A 61 -0.48 -5.05 21.60
C ALA A 61 0.15 -3.63 21.56
N LEU A 62 0.19 -2.98 20.39
CA LEU A 62 0.67 -1.61 20.20
C LEU A 62 -0.44 -0.65 19.76
N ALA A 63 -1.64 -0.80 20.32
CA ALA A 63 -2.84 0.02 20.06
C ALA A 63 -2.74 1.49 20.56
N GLY A 64 -1.56 2.11 20.49
CA GLY A 64 -1.29 3.41 21.11
C GLY A 64 -0.27 4.31 20.41
N VAL A 65 0.24 3.98 19.22
CA VAL A 65 1.15 4.90 18.51
C VAL A 65 0.54 5.36 17.20
N ARG A 66 0.22 6.67 17.25
CA ARG A 66 -0.26 7.54 16.18
C ARG A 66 0.80 7.64 15.08
N SER A 67 0.33 7.94 13.86
CA SER A 67 1.03 8.48 12.69
C SER A 67 2.49 8.93 12.87
N ILE A 68 3.30 8.68 11.83
CA ILE A 68 4.68 9.14 11.53
C ILE A 68 5.72 8.01 11.61
N THR A 69 5.74 7.25 10.52
CA THR A 69 6.73 6.25 10.08
C THR A 69 8.09 6.90 9.83
N ASP A 70 8.87 7.23 10.88
CA ASP A 70 10.24 7.70 10.68
C ASP A 70 11.28 6.57 10.81
N GLU A 71 10.93 5.47 11.50
CA GLU A 71 11.74 4.25 11.66
C GLU A 71 10.83 3.03 11.91
N GLY A 72 10.99 1.93 11.16
CA GLY A 72 10.18 0.72 11.36
C GLY A 72 10.24 -0.29 10.22
N THR A 73 9.87 -1.53 10.54
CA THR A 73 9.75 -2.63 9.56
C THR A 73 8.32 -2.73 9.06
N ILE A 74 8.13 -2.71 7.75
CA ILE A 74 6.84 -2.92 7.09
C ILE A 74 6.92 -4.22 6.28
N THR A 75 5.95 -5.11 6.48
CA THR A 75 5.85 -6.36 5.73
C THR A 75 4.62 -6.32 4.83
N PHE A 76 4.84 -6.65 3.57
CA PHE A 76 3.85 -6.72 2.51
C PHE A 76 3.85 -8.14 1.95
N THR A 77 2.67 -8.74 1.76
CA THR A 77 2.56 -10.09 1.20
C THR A 77 1.63 -10.08 -0.01
N VAL A 78 2.05 -10.74 -1.10
CA VAL A 78 1.30 -10.90 -2.35
C VAL A 78 1.49 -12.30 -2.90
N SER A 79 0.43 -13.10 -2.86
CA SER A 79 0.43 -14.48 -3.33
C SER A 79 1.57 -15.31 -2.73
N ASP A 80 2.68 -15.47 -3.45
CA ASP A 80 3.88 -16.21 -3.06
C ASP A 80 5.10 -15.32 -2.74
N LEU A 81 4.97 -13.99 -2.84
CA LEU A 81 6.04 -13.04 -2.56
C LEU A 81 5.76 -12.24 -1.28
N THR A 82 6.69 -12.29 -0.34
CA THR A 82 6.75 -11.41 0.83
C THR A 82 7.86 -10.39 0.64
N VAL A 83 7.54 -9.13 0.89
CA VAL A 83 8.44 -7.98 0.81
C VAL A 83 8.50 -7.37 2.20
N MET A 84 9.67 -7.41 2.81
CA MET A 84 9.90 -6.79 4.09
C MET A 84 10.83 -5.60 3.89
N ILE A 85 10.43 -4.42 4.32
CA ILE A 85 11.25 -3.20 4.22
C ILE A 85 11.52 -2.65 5.61
N ASN A 86 12.74 -2.21 5.83
CA ASN A 86 13.15 -1.46 6.99
C ASN A 86 13.54 -0.05 6.55
N LEU A 87 12.94 0.92 7.21
CA LEU A 87 13.13 2.35 6.95
C LEU A 87 14.06 2.92 8.01
N THR A 88 15.18 3.48 7.55
CA THR A 88 16.12 4.22 8.42
C THR A 88 16.22 5.66 7.95
N ARG A 89 16.03 6.62 8.85
CA ARG A 89 16.18 8.04 8.52
C ARG A 89 17.65 8.40 8.35
N VAL A 90 17.99 9.06 7.24
CA VAL A 90 19.33 9.60 6.97
C VAL A 90 19.19 11.08 6.58
N GLY A 91 19.25 11.97 7.58
CA GLY A 91 19.09 13.41 7.38
C GLY A 91 17.68 13.77 6.89
N HIS A 92 17.60 14.27 5.65
CA HIS A 92 16.34 14.64 4.98
C HIS A 92 15.75 13.52 4.12
N CYS A 93 16.50 12.44 3.90
CA CYS A 93 16.09 11.29 3.11
C CYS A 93 15.91 10.05 4.00
N HIS A 94 15.41 8.98 3.40
CA HIS A 94 15.34 7.65 4.00
C HIS A 94 16.25 6.69 3.24
N ARG A 95 16.85 5.79 4.00
CA ARG A 95 17.44 4.57 3.47
C ARG A 95 16.42 3.45 3.63
N ILE A 96 16.17 2.73 2.53
CA ILE A 96 15.27 1.58 2.49
C ILE A 96 16.15 0.34 2.36
N ASP A 97 16.18 -0.49 3.39
CA ASP A 97 16.73 -1.84 3.33
C ASP A 97 15.58 -2.83 3.18
N GLY A 98 15.54 -3.56 2.07
CA GLY A 98 14.45 -4.49 1.77
C GLY A 98 14.90 -5.92 1.56
N TRP A 99 14.01 -6.87 1.84
CA TRP A 99 14.19 -8.31 1.62
C TRP A 99 12.97 -8.88 0.91
N LEU A 100 13.23 -9.70 -0.11
CA LEU A 100 12.26 -10.42 -0.91
C LEU A 100 12.32 -11.91 -0.56
N VAL A 101 11.16 -12.51 -0.32
CA VAL A 101 11.00 -13.95 -0.11
C VAL A 101 9.93 -14.45 -1.07
N PRO A 102 10.22 -15.42 -1.97
CA PRO A 102 11.48 -16.15 -2.13
C PRO A 102 12.65 -15.28 -2.61
N ALA A 103 13.86 -15.63 -2.18
CA ALA A 103 15.07 -14.92 -2.54
C ALA A 103 15.41 -15.14 -4.02
N ALA A 104 15.48 -14.04 -4.78
CA ALA A 104 15.93 -14.03 -6.16
C ALA A 104 16.27 -12.60 -6.61
N ALA A 105 17.04 -12.50 -7.69
CA ALA A 105 17.41 -11.23 -8.31
C ALA A 105 16.22 -10.61 -9.05
N HIS A 106 15.36 -9.94 -8.30
CA HIS A 106 14.21 -9.21 -8.82
C HIS A 106 14.55 -7.73 -9.06
N GLY A 107 13.97 -7.15 -10.12
CA GLY A 107 14.07 -5.71 -10.34
C GLY A 107 13.16 -4.98 -9.35
N VAL A 108 13.66 -3.97 -8.66
CA VAL A 108 12.92 -3.19 -7.68
C VAL A 108 12.94 -1.72 -8.09
N GLU A 109 11.78 -1.10 -8.14
CA GLU A 109 11.61 0.32 -8.41
C GLU A 109 10.86 0.98 -7.26
N VAL A 110 11.40 2.08 -6.75
CA VAL A 110 10.78 2.90 -5.70
C VAL A 110 10.33 4.20 -6.34
N ARG A 111 9.02 4.40 -6.40
CA ARG A 111 8.38 5.62 -6.89
C ARG A 111 8.08 6.52 -5.71
N VAL A 112 8.47 7.78 -5.78
CA VAL A 112 8.13 8.80 -4.78
C VAL A 112 7.38 9.93 -5.47
N ALA A 113 6.17 10.21 -5.00
CA ALA A 113 5.33 11.28 -5.53
C ALA A 113 6.11 12.60 -5.54
N GLU A 114 5.97 13.37 -6.63
CA GLU A 114 6.68 14.64 -6.89
C GLU A 114 8.22 14.54 -7.07
N HIS A 115 8.84 13.39 -6.78
CA HIS A 115 10.30 13.21 -6.79
C HIS A 115 10.81 12.18 -7.82
N GLY A 116 9.90 11.47 -8.51
CA GLY A 116 10.25 10.53 -9.59
C GLY A 116 10.41 9.09 -9.10
N SER A 117 11.18 8.28 -9.82
CA SER A 117 11.46 6.89 -9.44
C SER A 117 12.94 6.53 -9.45
N SER A 118 13.31 5.63 -8.56
CA SER A 118 14.66 5.09 -8.39
C SER A 118 14.62 3.57 -8.51
N SER A 119 15.48 3.00 -9.35
CA SER A 119 15.54 1.55 -9.60
C SER A 119 16.78 0.91 -8.97
N THR A 120 16.62 -0.28 -8.41
CA THR A 120 17.69 -1.17 -7.97
C THR A 120 17.38 -2.62 -8.35
N VAL A 121 18.29 -3.53 -8.08
CA VAL A 121 18.10 -4.97 -8.26
C VAL A 121 18.38 -5.66 -6.93
N ALA A 122 17.49 -6.55 -6.51
CA ALA A 122 17.74 -7.39 -5.36
C ALA A 122 18.87 -8.39 -5.67
N ASP A 123 19.69 -8.72 -4.67
CA ASP A 123 20.73 -9.72 -4.81
C ASP A 123 20.16 -11.16 -4.87
N GLU A 124 21.03 -12.16 -5.02
CA GLU A 124 20.61 -13.58 -5.00
C GLU A 124 19.95 -13.99 -3.68
N GLY A 125 20.21 -13.26 -2.59
CA GLY A 125 19.56 -13.40 -1.29
C GLY A 125 18.24 -12.66 -1.17
N GLY A 126 17.76 -12.01 -2.24
CA GLY A 126 16.54 -11.21 -2.26
C GLY A 126 16.67 -9.87 -1.55
N ARG A 127 17.87 -9.47 -1.12
CA ARG A 127 18.08 -8.19 -0.42
C ARG A 127 18.30 -7.08 -1.42
N PHE A 128 17.67 -5.93 -1.20
CA PHE A 128 17.94 -4.70 -1.92
C PHE A 128 18.14 -3.54 -0.96
N VAL A 129 18.88 -2.53 -1.41
CA VAL A 129 19.10 -1.29 -0.67
C VAL A 129 18.91 -0.11 -1.61
N LEU A 130 18.15 0.89 -1.17
CA LEU A 130 18.16 2.22 -1.75
C LEU A 130 18.58 3.22 -0.68
N ASP A 131 19.61 3.99 -0.98
CA ASP A 131 19.99 5.17 -0.22
C ASP A 131 19.31 6.41 -0.81
N ASP A 132 19.25 7.49 -0.02
CA ASP A 132 18.79 8.82 -0.43
C ASP A 132 17.37 8.90 -1.00
N VAL A 133 16.44 8.06 -0.52
CA VAL A 133 15.03 8.11 -0.94
C VAL A 133 14.36 9.36 -0.37
N PRO A 134 13.81 10.26 -1.21
CA PRO A 134 13.12 11.46 -0.74
C PRO A 134 11.88 11.12 0.09
N ARG A 135 11.49 12.05 0.97
CA ARG A 135 10.24 11.95 1.74
C ARG A 135 9.03 12.15 0.85
N GLY A 136 7.95 11.46 1.19
CA GLY A 136 6.69 11.59 0.48
C GLY A 136 5.95 10.28 0.31
N THR A 137 4.86 10.35 -0.47
CA THR A 137 4.10 9.15 -0.84
C THR A 137 4.97 8.26 -1.70
N THR A 138 5.33 7.11 -1.14
CA THR A 138 6.25 6.15 -1.73
C THR A 138 5.52 4.86 -2.07
N GLN A 139 5.81 4.32 -3.25
CA GLN A 139 5.30 3.05 -3.73
C GLN A 139 6.45 2.19 -4.25
N ILE A 140 6.46 0.91 -3.89
CA ILE A 140 7.48 -0.04 -4.33
C ILE A 140 6.88 -0.97 -5.38
N VAL A 141 7.57 -1.09 -6.50
CA VAL A 141 7.20 -1.92 -7.64
C VAL A 141 8.28 -2.97 -7.83
N ILE A 142 7.91 -4.24 -7.86
CA ILE A 142 8.83 -5.37 -7.96
C ILE A 142 8.51 -6.13 -9.24
N SER A 143 9.47 -6.20 -10.14
CA SER A 143 9.43 -7.05 -11.33
C SER A 143 9.91 -8.46 -10.97
N VAL A 144 8.97 -9.40 -10.84
CA VAL A 144 9.19 -10.81 -10.57
C VAL A 144 9.18 -11.59 -11.89
N GLY A 145 10.24 -12.34 -12.18
CA GLY A 145 10.20 -13.36 -13.24
C GLY A 145 11.40 -13.41 -14.17
N GLY A 146 11.48 -14.53 -14.90
CA GLY A 146 12.50 -14.82 -15.92
C GLY A 146 11.94 -14.70 -17.34
N ALA A 147 12.71 -15.13 -18.35
CA ALA A 147 12.45 -14.90 -19.78
C ALA A 147 11.04 -15.30 -20.31
N SER A 148 10.28 -16.12 -19.58
CA SER A 148 9.00 -16.69 -20.00
C SER A 148 7.76 -16.07 -19.33
N SER A 149 7.91 -15.40 -18.19
CA SER A 149 6.82 -14.71 -17.50
C SER A 149 7.38 -13.59 -16.63
N ARG A 150 6.86 -12.37 -16.80
CA ARG A 150 7.21 -11.19 -16.02
C ARG A 150 5.94 -10.72 -15.32
N ARG A 151 5.88 -10.92 -14.00
CA ARG A 151 4.82 -10.47 -13.11
C ARG A 151 5.31 -9.22 -12.40
N THR A 152 4.43 -8.24 -12.21
CA THR A 152 4.75 -7.04 -11.43
C THR A 152 3.94 -7.03 -10.14
N VAL A 153 4.64 -6.94 -9.02
CA VAL A 153 4.05 -6.84 -7.69
C VAL A 153 4.18 -5.40 -7.21
N VAL A 154 3.10 -4.83 -6.69
CA VAL A 154 3.05 -3.43 -6.29
C VAL A 154 2.61 -3.33 -4.84
N THR A 155 3.36 -2.60 -4.02
CA THR A 155 2.96 -2.29 -2.65
C THR A 155 1.93 -1.16 -2.64
N PRO A 156 1.01 -1.11 -1.66
CA PRO A 156 0.23 0.08 -1.40
C PRO A 156 1.11 1.32 -1.23
N ALA A 157 0.60 2.48 -1.63
CA ALA A 157 1.28 3.75 -1.43
C ALA A 157 1.32 4.09 0.07
N VAL A 158 2.51 4.30 0.62
CA VAL A 158 2.74 4.65 2.02
C VAL A 158 3.45 6.00 2.12
N VAL A 159 3.16 6.77 3.17
CA VAL A 159 3.84 8.05 3.39
C VAL A 159 5.08 7.80 4.25
N LEU A 160 6.24 8.18 3.73
CA LEU A 160 7.55 8.10 4.39
C LEU A 160 8.04 9.51 4.75
#